data_AF-A0A842QU49-F1
#
_entry.id   AF-A0A842QU49-F1
#
_cell.length_a   1.000
_cell.length_b   1.000
_cell.length_c   1.000
_cell.angle_alpha   90.00
_cell.angle_beta   90.00
_cell.angle_gamma   90.00
#
_symmetry.space_group_name_H-M   'P 1'
#
loop_
_entity.id
_entity.type
_entity.pdbx_description
1 polymer ?
#
loop_
_entity_poly.entity_id
_entity_poly.type
_entity_poly.pdbx_seq_one_letter_code
_entity_poly.pdbx_strand_id
1 'polypeptide(L)'
;MPKLDLDKLDKRSYNLGMIYAFAEVVGSGVKRLGLSPPLTTEEYNAIIDDVKLVAEEYGVTLHSDHDFLETLLFNPEFTRNKIVIHLADSKETLNEYLQLKERKKTLMEQDELTKEEEEEIARSLGSLLSYSKEIVDDLLTNPRF
;
A
#
# COMPACT_ATOMS: atom_id res chain seq x y z
N MET A 1 16.33 10.40 -21.31
CA MET A 1 16.86 9.90 -20.03
C MET A 1 16.86 8.37 -20.08
N PRO A 2 17.92 7.70 -19.60
CA PRO A 2 17.89 6.25 -19.45
C PRO A 2 16.74 5.86 -18.50
N LYS A 3 16.00 4.81 -18.86
CA LYS A 3 14.96 4.21 -18.02
C LYS A 3 15.49 2.91 -17.43
N LEU A 4 15.11 2.61 -16.19
CA LEU A 4 15.35 1.29 -15.62
C LEU A 4 14.59 0.26 -16.45
N ASP A 5 15.31 -0.76 -16.92
CA ASP A 5 14.76 -1.85 -17.72
C ASP A 5 14.42 -3.01 -16.78
N LEU A 6 13.17 -3.00 -16.27
CA LEU A 6 12.69 -3.99 -15.31
C LEU A 6 12.66 -5.42 -15.87
N ASP A 7 12.61 -5.58 -17.19
CA ASP A 7 12.59 -6.89 -17.84
C ASP A 7 13.92 -7.63 -17.73
N LYS A 8 15.00 -6.93 -17.36
CA LYS A 8 16.33 -7.52 -17.08
C LYS A 8 16.54 -7.93 -15.64
N LEU A 9 15.61 -7.60 -14.74
CA LEU A 9 15.71 -7.93 -13.33
C LEU A 9 15.02 -9.27 -13.05
N ASP A 10 15.58 -10.04 -12.12
CA ASP A 10 14.85 -11.15 -11.54
C ASP A 10 13.67 -10.60 -10.73
N LYS A 11 12.44 -10.76 -11.26
CA LYS A 11 11.24 -10.14 -10.70
C LYS A 11 10.98 -10.57 -9.26
N ARG A 12 11.23 -11.84 -8.95
CA ARG A 12 11.03 -12.38 -7.59
C ARG A 12 11.95 -11.66 -6.59
N SER A 13 13.25 -11.61 -6.89
CA SER A 13 14.24 -10.94 -6.03
C SER A 13 14.00 -9.44 -5.94
N TYR A 14 13.59 -8.80 -7.03
CA TYR A 14 13.26 -7.37 -7.04
C TYR A 14 12.07 -7.07 -6.10
N ASN A 15 10.97 -7.80 -6.23
CA ASN A 15 9.79 -7.61 -5.39
C ASN A 15 10.10 -7.92 -3.92
N LEU A 16 10.77 -9.04 -3.63
CA LEU A 16 11.12 -9.41 -2.26
C LEU A 16 12.09 -8.39 -1.64
N GLY A 17 13.05 -7.88 -2.40
CA GLY A 17 13.97 -6.83 -1.95
C GLY A 17 13.25 -5.52 -1.61
N MET A 18 12.28 -5.10 -2.43
CA MET A 18 11.44 -3.92 -2.11
C MET A 18 10.65 -4.13 -0.82
N ILE A 19 10.02 -5.30 -0.65
CA ILE A 19 9.23 -5.63 0.53
C ILE A 19 10.12 -5.67 1.78
N TYR A 20 11.30 -6.28 1.69
CA TYR A 20 12.26 -6.34 2.80
C TYR A 20 12.67 -4.95 3.29
N ALA A 21 12.98 -4.04 2.36
CA ALA A 21 13.31 -2.66 2.68
C ALA A 21 12.14 -1.94 3.40
N PHE A 22 10.90 -2.12 2.96
CA PHE A 22 9.75 -1.53 3.65
C PHE A 22 9.46 -2.18 5.00
N ALA A 23 9.70 -3.48 5.16
CA ALA A 23 9.54 -4.16 6.44
C ALA A 23 10.51 -3.60 7.49
N GLU A 24 11.77 -3.37 7.12
CA GLU A 24 12.76 -2.73 7.99
C GLU A 24 12.32 -1.32 8.39
N VAL A 25 11.95 -0.49 7.42
CA VAL A 25 11.53 0.91 7.67
C VAL A 25 10.29 0.97 8.59
N VAL A 26 9.35 0.03 8.46
CA VAL A 26 8.17 -0.05 9.33
C VAL A 26 8.55 -0.59 10.72
N GLY A 27 9.31 -1.69 10.79
CA GLY A 27 9.76 -2.29 12.05
C GLY A 27 10.64 -1.36 12.89
N SER A 28 11.40 -0.47 12.24
CA SER A 28 12.20 0.59 12.87
C SER A 28 11.38 1.82 13.30
N GLY A 29 10.07 1.83 13.06
CA GLY A 29 9.16 2.91 13.47
C GLY A 29 9.22 4.18 12.62
N VAL A 30 9.83 4.12 11.42
CA VAL A 30 9.90 5.26 10.50
C VAL A 30 8.59 5.44 9.73
N LYS A 31 7.93 4.34 9.37
CA LYS A 31 6.60 4.33 8.77
C LYS A 31 5.64 3.52 9.62
N ARG A 32 4.38 3.96 9.69
CA ARG A 32 3.30 3.17 10.28
C ARG A 32 2.86 2.04 9.36
N LEU A 33 2.73 2.33 8.06
CA LEU A 33 2.31 1.39 7.03
C LEU A 33 3.25 1.43 5.81
N GLY A 34 3.72 0.26 5.40
CA GLY A 34 4.42 0.01 4.14
C GLY A 34 3.57 -0.82 3.18
N LEU A 35 3.73 -0.58 1.88
CA LEU A 35 3.03 -1.30 0.81
C LEU A 35 4.06 -2.05 -0.03
N SER A 36 3.76 -3.29 -0.40
CA SER A 36 4.50 -3.97 -1.46
C SER A 36 4.22 -3.31 -2.82
N PRO A 37 5.02 -3.63 -3.86
CA PRO A 37 4.56 -3.46 -5.23
C PRO A 37 3.21 -4.16 -5.45
N PRO A 38 2.36 -3.70 -6.38
CA PRO A 38 1.19 -4.46 -6.81
C PRO A 38 1.60 -5.76 -7.51
N LEU A 39 1.17 -6.90 -6.99
CA LEU A 39 1.56 -8.23 -7.47
C LEU A 39 0.44 -8.88 -8.28
N THR A 40 0.78 -9.60 -9.33
CA THR A 40 -0.11 -10.63 -9.86
C THR A 40 -0.32 -11.75 -8.83
N THR A 41 -1.36 -12.55 -9.00
CA THR A 41 -1.58 -13.76 -8.19
C THR A 41 -0.38 -14.72 -8.26
N GLU A 42 0.27 -14.84 -9.41
CA GLU A 42 1.46 -15.68 -9.59
C GLU A 42 2.66 -15.14 -8.79
N GLU A 43 2.95 -13.84 -8.93
CA GLU A 43 4.04 -13.19 -8.18
C GLU A 43 3.81 -13.24 -6.67
N TYR A 44 2.57 -13.03 -6.22
CA TYR A 44 2.18 -13.14 -4.81
C TYR A 44 2.43 -14.56 -4.26
N ASN A 45 1.93 -15.58 -4.95
CA ASN A 45 2.10 -16.97 -4.54
C ASN A 45 3.58 -17.38 -4.50
N ALA A 46 4.42 -16.78 -5.35
CA ALA A 46 5.85 -17.08 -5.41
C ALA A 46 6.69 -16.47 -4.28
N ILE A 47 6.15 -15.51 -3.50
CA ILE A 47 6.90 -14.80 -2.46
C ILE A 47 6.24 -14.77 -1.08
N ILE A 48 4.93 -15.02 -0.97
CA ILE A 48 4.20 -14.77 0.29
C ILE A 48 4.78 -15.50 1.50
N ASP A 49 5.28 -16.73 1.33
CA ASP A 49 5.88 -17.46 2.45
C ASP A 49 7.21 -16.85 2.91
N ASP A 50 8.02 -16.32 2.00
CA ASP A 50 9.21 -15.56 2.35
C ASP A 50 8.83 -14.23 3.02
N VAL A 51 7.80 -13.55 2.54
CA VAL A 51 7.34 -12.28 3.11
C VAL A 51 6.82 -12.46 4.55
N LYS A 52 6.23 -13.62 4.89
CA LYS A 52 5.87 -13.94 6.29
C LYS A 52 7.10 -14.04 7.19
N LEU A 53 8.20 -14.63 6.70
CA LEU A 53 9.46 -14.70 7.46
C LEU A 53 10.05 -13.31 7.68
N VAL A 54 10.01 -12.46 6.65
CA VAL A 54 10.42 -11.05 6.75
C VAL A 54 9.57 -10.29 7.76
N ALA A 55 8.25 -10.52 7.76
CA ALA A 55 7.35 -9.88 8.70
C ALA A 55 7.63 -10.29 10.16
N GLU A 56 7.94 -11.58 10.38
CA GLU A 56 8.35 -12.10 11.69
C GLU A 56 9.69 -11.50 12.14
N GLU A 57 10.68 -11.44 11.24
CA GLU A 57 12.01 -10.88 11.52
C GLU A 57 11.96 -9.43 12.01
N TYR A 58 11.13 -8.61 11.36
CA TYR A 58 10.97 -7.18 11.70
C TYR A 58 9.83 -6.88 12.67
N GLY A 59 9.08 -7.90 13.11
CA GLY A 59 7.97 -7.74 14.05
C GLY A 59 6.79 -6.92 13.50
N VAL A 60 6.57 -6.92 12.18
CA VAL A 60 5.50 -6.17 11.52
C VAL A 60 4.25 -7.03 11.29
N THR A 61 3.08 -6.39 11.30
CA THR A 61 1.79 -7.02 11.01
C THR A 61 1.56 -7.10 9.51
N LEU A 62 1.33 -8.30 8.99
CA LEU A 62 1.10 -8.55 7.57
C LEU A 62 -0.39 -8.65 7.22
N HIS A 63 -0.80 -8.04 6.10
CA HIS A 63 -2.11 -8.27 5.49
C HIS A 63 -2.01 -8.31 3.96
N SER A 64 -2.64 -9.30 3.33
CA SER A 64 -2.72 -9.39 1.87
C SER A 64 -4.03 -8.78 1.40
N ASP A 65 -3.95 -7.63 0.72
CA ASP A 65 -5.11 -6.92 0.20
C ASP A 65 -5.33 -7.29 -1.28
N HIS A 66 -6.46 -7.95 -1.56
CA HIS A 66 -6.83 -8.43 -2.90
C HIS A 66 -7.70 -7.41 -3.67
N ASP A 67 -8.13 -6.34 -3.01
CA ASP A 67 -9.04 -5.32 -3.50
C ASP A 67 -8.62 -3.97 -2.90
N PHE A 68 -7.36 -3.59 -3.17
CA PHE A 68 -6.70 -2.45 -2.57
C PHE A 68 -7.57 -1.19 -2.58
N LEU A 69 -7.53 -0.42 -1.48
CA LEU A 69 -8.27 0.83 -1.34
C LEU A 69 -7.81 1.85 -2.39
N GLU A 70 -8.58 1.96 -3.47
CA GLU A 70 -8.39 3.00 -4.47
C GLU A 70 -8.69 4.37 -3.82
N THR A 71 -7.80 5.34 -4.00
CA THR A 71 -7.96 6.73 -3.55
C THR A 71 -7.35 7.67 -4.58
N LEU A 72 -7.49 8.97 -4.38
CA LEU A 72 -6.86 9.99 -5.22
C LEU A 72 -5.32 9.99 -5.17
N LEU A 73 -4.68 9.27 -4.24
CA LEU A 73 -3.21 9.27 -4.12
C LEU A 73 -2.48 8.46 -5.21
N PHE A 74 -3.15 7.45 -5.76
CA PHE A 74 -2.57 6.47 -6.68
C PHE A 74 -3.51 6.24 -7.86
N ASN A 75 -2.97 6.05 -9.06
CA ASN A 75 -3.76 5.66 -10.22
C ASN A 75 -4.22 4.20 -10.04
N PRO A 76 -5.54 3.95 -10.10
CA PRO A 76 -6.10 2.62 -9.91
C PRO A 76 -5.64 1.61 -10.98
N GLU A 77 -5.12 2.06 -12.13
CA GLU A 77 -4.57 1.16 -13.15
C GLU A 77 -3.42 0.28 -12.66
N PHE A 78 -2.67 0.71 -11.64
CA PHE A 78 -1.56 -0.06 -11.08
C PHE A 78 -1.99 -1.10 -10.08
N THR A 79 -3.13 -0.93 -9.41
CA THR A 79 -3.61 -1.79 -8.33
C THR A 79 -4.79 -2.67 -8.75
N ARG A 80 -5.47 -2.36 -9.85
CA ARG A 80 -6.60 -3.14 -10.36
C ARG A 80 -6.19 -4.59 -10.66
N ASN A 81 -6.93 -5.54 -10.09
CA ASN A 81 -6.68 -6.98 -10.20
C ASN A 81 -5.27 -7.40 -9.71
N LYS A 82 -4.68 -6.62 -8.80
CA LYS A 82 -3.41 -6.92 -8.16
C LYS A 82 -3.61 -7.15 -6.67
N ILE A 83 -2.63 -7.80 -6.07
CA ILE A 83 -2.54 -8.02 -4.63
C ILE A 83 -1.48 -7.08 -4.09
N VAL A 84 -1.82 -6.31 -3.06
CA VAL A 84 -0.88 -5.44 -2.34
C VAL A 84 -0.71 -6.02 -0.94
N ILE A 85 0.53 -6.29 -0.54
CA ILE A 85 0.86 -6.74 0.81
C ILE A 85 1.12 -5.51 1.66
N HIS A 86 0.41 -5.41 2.78
CA HIS A 86 0.60 -4.40 3.81
C HIS A 86 1.55 -4.90 4.88
N LEU A 87 2.48 -4.02 5.27
CA LEU A 87 3.40 -4.19 6.38
C LEU A 87 3.09 -3.07 7.37
N ALA A 88 2.36 -3.37 8.43
CA ALA A 88 1.95 -2.39 9.44
C ALA A 88 2.79 -2.52 10.72
N ASP A 89 3.09 -1.41 11.38
CA ASP A 89 3.78 -1.38 12.68
C ASP A 89 2.99 -2.09 13.79
N SER A 90 1.69 -2.25 13.61
CA SER A 90 0.76 -2.76 14.60
C SER A 90 -0.55 -3.23 13.96
N LYS A 91 -1.31 -4.03 14.73
CA LYS A 91 -2.69 -4.38 14.38
C LYS A 91 -3.62 -3.17 14.38
N GLU A 92 -3.33 -2.16 15.18
CA GLU A 92 -4.13 -0.92 15.25
C GLU A 92 -4.01 -0.12 13.95
N THR A 93 -2.79 0.10 13.45
CA THR A 93 -2.57 0.74 12.15
C THR A 93 -3.24 -0.03 11.01
N LEU A 94 -3.20 -1.38 11.03
CA LEU A 94 -3.92 -2.19 10.04
C LEU A 94 -5.45 -2.02 10.16
N ASN A 95 -5.99 -1.97 11.38
CA ASN A 95 -7.42 -1.76 11.59
C ASN A 95 -7.87 -0.37 11.11
N GLU A 96 -7.06 0.68 11.30
CA GLU A 96 -7.34 2.01 10.74
C GLU A 96 -7.46 1.96 9.21
N TYR A 97 -6.56 1.25 8.53
CA TYR A 97 -6.66 1.04 7.08
C TYR A 97 -7.96 0.31 6.69
N LEU A 98 -8.29 -0.78 7.38
CA LEU A 98 -9.51 -1.56 7.08
C LEU A 98 -10.79 -0.76 7.33
N GLN A 99 -10.82 0.07 8.38
CA GLN A 99 -11.93 0.98 8.66
C GLN A 99 -12.06 2.05 7.57
N LEU A 100 -10.93 2.57 7.08
CA LEU A 100 -10.93 3.54 5.99
C LEU A 100 -11.51 2.95 4.70
N LYS A 101 -11.14 1.71 4.39
CA LYS A 101 -11.66 0.96 3.25
C LYS A 101 -13.16 0.70 3.36
N GLU A 102 -13.63 0.29 4.54
CA GLU A 102 -15.05 0.07 4.79
C GLU A 102 -15.87 1.38 4.77
N ARG A 103 -15.31 2.49 5.28
CA ARG A 103 -15.92 3.83 5.19
C ARG A 103 -16.18 4.19 3.73
N LYS A 104 -15.15 4.08 2.87
CA LYS A 104 -15.30 4.38 1.44
C LYS A 104 -16.38 3.52 0.80
N LYS A 105 -16.35 2.21 1.05
CA LYS A 105 -17.33 1.26 0.52
C LYS A 105 -18.76 1.63 0.95
N THR A 106 -18.97 1.94 2.23
CA THR A 106 -20.27 2.34 2.78
C THR A 106 -20.81 3.59 2.09
N LEU A 107 -19.97 4.63 1.94
CA LEU A 107 -20.33 5.87 1.26
C LEU A 107 -20.69 5.64 -0.22
N MET A 108 -19.98 4.73 -0.91
CA MET A 108 -20.30 4.35 -2.29
C MET A 108 -21.64 3.62 -2.39
N GLU A 109 -21.91 2.67 -1.48
CA GLU A 109 -23.16 1.91 -1.46
C GLU A 109 -24.38 2.80 -1.14
N GLN A 110 -24.18 3.86 -0.38
CA GLN A 110 -25.21 4.84 -0.01
C GLN A 110 -25.38 5.99 -1.02
N ASP A 111 -24.52 6.06 -2.06
CA ASP A 111 -24.43 7.20 -2.99
C ASP A 111 -24.12 8.54 -2.27
N GLU A 112 -23.37 8.46 -1.16
CA GLU A 112 -23.00 9.58 -0.29
C GLU A 112 -21.51 9.96 -0.41
N LEU A 113 -20.75 9.27 -1.27
CA LEU A 113 -19.33 9.58 -1.49
C LEU A 113 -19.16 10.92 -2.21
N THR A 114 -18.97 11.98 -1.44
CA THR A 114 -18.65 13.32 -1.97
C THR A 114 -17.17 13.44 -2.33
N LYS A 115 -16.82 14.53 -3.04
CA LYS A 115 -15.41 14.84 -3.33
C LYS A 115 -14.60 15.12 -2.05
N GLU A 116 -15.21 15.78 -1.07
CA GLU A 116 -14.56 16.09 0.20
C GLU A 116 -14.26 14.81 1.00
N GLU A 117 -15.22 13.88 1.01
CA GLU A 117 -15.03 12.54 1.60
C GLU A 117 -13.91 11.76 0.90
N GLU A 118 -13.89 11.78 -0.43
CA GLU A 118 -12.85 11.11 -1.23
C GLU A 118 -11.44 11.69 -0.96
N GLU A 119 -11.33 13.01 -0.83
CA GLU A 119 -10.08 13.67 -0.42
C GLU A 119 -9.69 13.36 1.02
N GLU A 120 -10.64 13.32 1.96
CA GLU A 120 -10.36 12.95 3.34
C GLU A 120 -9.87 11.51 3.45
N ILE A 121 -10.45 10.60 2.67
CA ILE A 121 -10.02 9.21 2.59
C ILE A 121 -8.59 9.12 2.06
N ALA A 122 -8.29 9.83 0.97
CA ALA A 122 -6.94 9.89 0.42
C ALA A 122 -5.93 10.44 1.45
N ARG A 123 -6.27 11.53 2.16
CA ARG A 123 -5.41 12.12 3.20
C ARG A 123 -5.17 11.17 4.36
N SER A 124 -6.20 10.44 4.77
CA SER A 124 -6.11 9.44 5.85
C SER A 124 -5.19 8.29 5.46
N LEU A 125 -5.28 7.79 4.22
CA LEU A 125 -4.35 6.80 3.70
C LEU A 125 -2.91 7.35 3.65
N GLY A 126 -2.72 8.58 3.19
CA GLY A 126 -1.41 9.25 3.17
C GLY A 126 -0.79 9.36 4.57
N SER A 127 -1.59 9.67 5.59
CA SER A 127 -1.18 9.70 6.99
C SER A 127 -0.74 8.33 7.52
N LEU A 128 -1.48 7.26 7.19
CA LEU A 128 -1.08 5.88 7.52
C LEU A 128 0.26 5.52 6.87
N LEU A 129 0.48 5.97 5.64
CA LEU A 129 1.75 5.82 4.93
C LEU A 129 2.85 6.75 5.44
N SER A 130 2.56 7.56 6.48
CA SER A 130 3.51 8.50 7.10
C SER A 130 4.02 9.56 6.11
N TYR A 131 3.21 9.92 5.13
CA TYR A 131 3.49 11.06 4.24
C TYR A 131 3.25 12.38 4.96
N SER A 132 4.06 13.39 4.65
CA SER A 132 3.80 14.74 5.12
C SER A 132 2.56 15.32 4.42
N LYS A 133 1.93 16.32 5.03
CA LYS A 133 0.75 16.98 4.43
C LYS A 133 1.07 17.55 3.06
N GLU A 134 2.26 18.13 2.91
CA GLU A 134 2.74 18.71 1.65
C GLU A 134 2.87 17.65 0.55
N ILE A 135 3.36 16.45 0.88
CA ILE A 135 3.44 15.34 -0.08
C ILE A 135 2.05 14.82 -0.45
N VAL A 136 1.13 14.74 0.50
CA VAL A 136 -0.25 14.36 0.23
C VAL A 136 -0.93 15.38 -0.68
N ASP A 137 -0.76 16.68 -0.43
CA ASP A 137 -1.30 17.75 -1.29
C ASP A 137 -0.72 17.69 -2.72
N ASP A 138 0.57 17.41 -2.87
CA ASP A 138 1.20 17.19 -4.19
C ASP A 138 0.57 15.97 -4.88
N LEU A 139 0.38 14.85 -4.19
CA LEU A 139 -0.21 13.64 -4.76
C LEU A 139 -1.68 13.82 -5.15
N LEU A 140 -2.45 14.61 -4.40
CA LEU A 140 -3.84 14.92 -4.77
C LEU A 140 -3.93 15.73 -6.06
N THR A 141 -2.91 16.52 -6.36
CA THR A 141 -2.85 17.34 -7.58
C THR A 141 -2.18 16.58 -8.73
N ASN A 142 -1.15 15.80 -8.42
CA ASN A 142 -0.32 15.04 -9.34
C ASN A 142 -0.15 13.60 -8.82
N PRO A 143 -1.19 12.74 -8.97
CA PRO A 143 -1.11 11.36 -8.53
C PRO A 143 0.09 10.67 -9.16
N ARG A 144 0.87 9.97 -8.34
CA ARG A 144 2.05 9.22 -8.81
C ARG A 144 1.67 7.77 -9.00
N PHE A 145 2.17 7.22 -10.11
CA PHE A 145 1.76 5.93 -10.67
C PHE A 145 0.29 6.00 -10.98
#